data_AF-X1JQE4-F1
#
_entry.id   AF-X1JQE4-F1
#
_cell.length_a   1.000
_cell.length_b   1.000
_cell.length_c   1.000
_cell.angle_alpha   90.00
_cell.angle_beta   90.00
_cell.angle_gamma   90.00
#
_symmetry.space_group_name_H-M   'P 1'
#
loop_
_entity.id
_entity.type
_entity.pdbx_description
1 polymer ?
#
loop_
_entity_poly.entity_id
_entity_poly.type
_entity_poly.pdbx_seq_one_letter_code
_entity_poly.pdbx_strand_id
1 'polypeptide(L)' 'METEAELSRIIINETSDQQIIVLKERHGRRSFPIVIGI' A
#
# COMPACT_ATOMS: atom_id res chain seq x y z
N MET A 1 0.69 -15.32 12.97
CA MET A 1 1.74 -15.47 11.95
C MET A 1 2.03 -14.08 11.42
N GLU A 2 3.24 -13.56 11.65
CA GLU A 2 3.66 -12.30 11.07
C GLU A 2 4.19 -12.56 9.66
N THR A 3 3.69 -11.80 8.68
CA THR A 3 4.10 -11.94 7.27
C THR A 3 4.85 -10.69 6.86
N GLU A 4 6.06 -10.86 6.33
CA GLU A 4 6.84 -9.76 5.76
C GLU A 4 6.15 -9.18 4.52
N ALA A 5 6.03 -7.86 4.48
CA ALA A 5 5.51 -7.12 3.35
C ALA A 5 6.53 -6.09 2.87
N GLU A 6 6.48 -5.78 1.57
CA GLU A 6 7.29 -4.76 0.92
C GLU A 6 6.40 -3.69 0.27
N LEU A 7 6.94 -2.48 0.16
CA LEU A 7 6.29 -1.40 -0.57
C LEU A 7 6.31 -1.71 -2.07
N SER A 8 5.13 -1.80 -2.68
CA SER A 8 5.01 -2.16 -4.10
C SER A 8 4.58 -1.01 -5.00
N ARG A 9 3.77 -0.07 -4.49
CA ARG A 9 3.29 1.10 -5.24
C ARG A 9 2.85 2.21 -4.29
N ILE A 10 3.08 3.46 -4.70
CA ILE A 10 2.45 4.64 -4.11
C ILE A 10 1.60 5.30 -5.20
N ILE A 11 0.35 5.65 -4.88
CA ILE A 11 -0.55 6.41 -5.74
C ILE A 11 -0.90 7.69 -5.00
N ILE A 12 -0.54 8.82 -5.60
CA ILE A 12 -0.82 10.16 -5.08
C ILE A 12 -1.89 10.76 -5.98
N ASN A 13 -2.98 11.23 -5.38
CA ASN A 13 -3.99 11.98 -6.10
C ASN A 13 -3.80 13.47 -5.78
N GLU A 14 -3.35 14.27 -6.74
CA GLU A 14 -3.12 15.72 -6.52
C GLU A 14 -4.41 16.51 -6.31
N THR A 15 -5.57 15.90 -6.58
CA THR A 15 -6.90 16.51 -6.39
C THR A 15 -7.60 16.07 -5.11
N SER A 16 -6.97 15.22 -4.29
CA SER A 16 -7.53 14.69 -3.05
C SER A 16 -6.45 14.61 -1.97
N ASP A 17 -6.81 14.85 -0.72
CA ASP A 17 -5.89 14.69 0.42
C ASP A 17 -5.60 13.20 0.75
N GLN A 18 -6.15 12.28 -0.06
CA GLN A 18 -5.95 10.85 0.07
C GLN A 18 -4.78 10.34 -0.79
N GLN A 19 -3.95 9.51 -0.18
CA GLN A 19 -2.85 8.77 -0.79
C GLN A 19 -3.09 7.28 -0.59
N ILE A 20 -2.70 6.47 -1.57
CA ILE A 20 -2.81 5.01 -1.49
C ILE A 20 -1.42 4.40 -1.54
N ILE A 21 -1.04 3.71 -0.48
CA ILE A 21 0.18 2.89 -0.40
C ILE A 21 -0.22 1.43 -0.59
N VAL A 22 0.35 0.77 -1.60
CA VAL A 22 0.11 -0.67 -1.84
C VAL A 22 1.29 -1.47 -1.30
N LEU A 23 1.02 -2.29 -0.30
CA LEU A 23 1.96 -3.28 0.19
C LEU A 23 1.70 -4.63 -0.47
N LYS A 24 2.77 -5.40 -0.67
CA LYS A 24 2.72 -6.76 -1.21
C LYS A 24 3.43 -7.70 -0.25
N GLU A 25 2.91 -8.90 -0.06
CA GLU A 25 3.63 -9.95 0.66
C GLU A 25 4.92 -10.31 -0.08
N ARG A 26 6.05 -10.32 0.64
CA ARG A 26 7.36 -10.58 0.06
C ARG A 26 7.47 -11.99 -0.57
N HIS A 27 6.85 -12.97 0.08
CA HIS A 27 6.87 -14.38 -0.35
C HIS A 27 5.50 -14.88 -0.83
N GLY A 28 4.54 -13.95 -1.00
CA GLY A 28 3.14 -14.27 -1.27
C GLY A 28 2.61 -13.66 -2.56
N ARG A 29 1.31 -13.85 -2.80
CA ARG A 29 0.58 -13.27 -3.94
C ARG A 29 -0.41 -12.19 -3.51
N ARG A 30 -0.56 -11.97 -2.20
CA ARG A 30 -1.49 -10.97 -1.68
C ARG A 30 -0.84 -9.60 -1.73
N SER A 31 -1.64 -8.63 -2.13
CA SER A 31 -1.36 -7.22 -1.99
C SER A 31 -2.53 -6.56 -1.30
N PHE A 32 -2.26 -5.52 -0.53
CA PHE A 32 -3.29 -4.77 0.17
C PHE A 32 -3.01 -3.27 0.10
N PRO A 33 -4.05 -2.46 -0.18
CA PRO A 33 -3.93 -1.01 -0.15
C PRO A 33 -4.07 -0.49 1.29
N ILE A 34 -3.29 0.52 1.62
CA ILE A 34 -3.41 1.36 2.80
C ILE A 34 -3.76 2.76 2.30
N VAL A 35 -4.92 3.26 2.70
CA VAL A 35 -5.33 4.64 2.41
C VAL A 35 -4.83 5.52 3.56
N ILE A 36 -4.04 6.53 3.22
CA ILE A 36 -3.55 7.55 4.16
C ILE A 36 -4.17 8.87 3.73
N GLY A 37 -4.85 9.54 4.63
CA GLY A 37 -5.34 10.91 4.45
C GLY A 37 -4.78 11.81 5.54
N ILE A 38 -4.81 13.12 5.28
CA ILE A 38 -4.61 14.16 6.30
C ILE A 38 -5.95 14.47 6.96
#